data_AF-X1I7B6-F1
#
_entry.id   AF-X1I7B6-F1
#
_cell.length_a   1.000
_cell.length_b   1.000
_cell.length_c   1.000
_cell.angle_alpha   90.00
_cell.angle_beta   90.00
_cell.angle_gamma   90.00
#
_symmetry.space_group_name_H-M   'P 1'
#
loop_
_entity.id
_entity.type
_entity.pdbx_description
1 polymer ?
#
loop_
_entity_poly.entity_id
_entity_poly.type
_entity_poly.pdbx_seq_one_letter_code
_entity_poly.pdbx_strand_id
1 'polypeptide(L)'
;DKVKYKIEIYASLQLIISIYLPFAIHLCRTIKNIIGVVPGEAVGIIPIIYGSFLILIPLCVSDGAQFSFGCKIYSDFSGKPSTSVGRVYIYESIGAVAGGLIFTYLLIPFFHSLQVAYF
;
A
#
# COMPACT_ATOMS: atom_id res chain seq x y z
N ASP A 1 -9.40 26.94 0.24
CA ASP A 1 -10.47 25.94 0.32
C ASP A 1 -9.98 24.74 1.14
N LYS A 2 -10.57 24.48 2.33
CA LYS A 2 -10.04 23.47 3.26
C LYS A 2 -10.22 22.02 2.74
N VAL A 3 -11.15 21.80 1.82
CA VAL A 3 -11.44 20.48 1.25
C VAL A 3 -10.43 20.16 0.14
N LYS A 4 -10.16 21.13 -0.75
CA LYS A 4 -9.16 20.99 -1.82
C LYS A 4 -7.79 20.57 -1.30
N TYR A 5 -7.31 21.17 -0.21
CA TYR A 5 -6.04 20.80 0.42
C TYR A 5 -5.99 19.35 0.91
N LYS A 6 -7.10 18.82 1.45
CA LYS A 6 -7.16 17.42 1.91
C LYS A 6 -7.10 16.45 0.73
N ILE A 7 -7.74 16.80 -0.39
CA ILE A 7 -7.69 16.01 -1.62
C ILE A 7 -6.26 16.02 -2.21
N GLU A 8 -5.58 17.16 -2.18
CA GLU A 8 -4.17 17.27 -2.63
C GLU A 8 -3.23 16.39 -1.79
N ILE A 9 -3.40 16.35 -0.46
CA ILE A 9 -2.66 15.43 0.41
C ILE A 9 -2.99 13.97 0.07
N TYR A 10 -4.27 13.63 -0.08
CA TYR A 10 -4.70 12.27 -0.41
C TYR A 10 -4.06 11.79 -1.72
N ALA A 11 -4.06 12.62 -2.76
CA ALA A 11 -3.43 12.32 -4.04
C ALA A 11 -1.90 12.19 -3.92
N SER A 12 -1.27 13.06 -3.12
CA SER A 12 0.17 13.01 -2.89
C SER A 12 0.59 11.73 -2.15
N LEU A 13 -0.18 11.28 -1.16
CA LEU A 13 0.02 9.99 -0.49
C LEU A 13 -0.11 8.82 -1.46
N GLN A 14 -1.11 8.84 -2.35
CA GLN A 14 -1.27 7.82 -3.38
C GLN A 14 -0.05 7.74 -4.32
N LEU A 15 0.51 8.89 -4.71
CA LEU A 15 1.72 8.94 -5.53
C LEU A 15 2.93 8.38 -4.79
N ILE A 16 3.08 8.70 -3.50
CA ILE A 16 4.14 8.13 -2.66
C ILE A 16 4.02 6.61 -2.62
N ILE A 17 2.81 6.07 -2.39
CA ILE A 17 2.58 4.62 -2.42
C ILE A 17 2.96 4.04 -3.78
N SER A 18 2.50 4.64 -4.88
CA SER A 18 2.75 4.13 -6.22
C SER A 18 4.25 4.08 -6.57
N ILE A 19 5.02 5.09 -6.14
CA ILE A 19 6.48 5.13 -6.36
C ILE A 19 7.21 4.19 -5.40
N TYR A 20 6.73 4.05 -4.17
CA TYR A 20 7.38 3.23 -3.17
C TYR A 20 7.14 1.73 -3.36
N LEU A 21 5.99 1.33 -3.92
CA LEU A 21 5.63 -0.07 -4.17
C LEU A 21 6.72 -0.86 -4.95
N PRO A 22 7.23 -0.41 -6.12
CA PRO A 22 8.31 -1.12 -6.81
C PRO A 22 9.58 -1.23 -5.98
N PHE A 23 9.91 -0.17 -5.24
CA PHE A 23 11.08 -0.14 -4.38
C PHE A 23 10.96 -1.13 -3.23
N ALA A 24 9.79 -1.23 -2.60
CA ALA A 24 9.48 -2.20 -1.55
C ALA A 24 9.61 -3.65 -2.06
N ILE A 25 9.08 -3.94 -3.26
CA ILE A 25 9.19 -5.26 -3.88
C ILE A 25 10.67 -5.61 -4.16
N HIS A 26 11.44 -4.64 -4.66
CA HIS A 26 12.87 -4.82 -4.90
C HIS A 26 13.63 -5.12 -3.59
N LEU A 27 13.37 -4.36 -2.53
CA LEU A 27 13.98 -4.59 -1.22
C LEU A 27 13.60 -5.96 -0.65
N CYS A 28 12.34 -6.37 -0.73
CA CYS A 28 11.88 -7.69 -0.28
C CYS A 28 12.63 -8.85 -0.95
N ARG A 29 13.07 -8.69 -2.20
CA ARG A 29 13.86 -9.71 -2.91
C ARG A 29 15.33 -9.69 -2.51
N THR A 30 15.90 -8.51 -2.33
CA THR A 30 17.35 -8.35 -2.07
C THR A 30 17.70 -8.46 -0.58
N ILE A 31 16.74 -8.32 0.34
CA ILE A 31 17.00 -8.31 1.79
C ILE A 31 17.71 -9.57 2.30
N LYS A 32 17.41 -10.74 1.73
CA LYS A 32 18.09 -12.00 2.09
C LYS A 32 19.58 -11.99 1.72
N ASN A 33 19.92 -11.38 0.59
CA ASN A 33 21.31 -11.19 0.16
C ASN A 33 22.03 -10.17 1.06
N ILE A 34 21.35 -9.10 1.47
CA ILE A 34 21.91 -8.06 2.36
C ILE A 34 22.21 -8.64 3.75
N ILE A 35 21.33 -9.51 4.27
CA ILE A 35 21.51 -10.18 5.57
C ILE A 35 22.57 -11.29 5.49
N GLY A 36 23.04 -11.65 4.29
CA GLY A 36 24.07 -12.69 4.11
C GLY A 36 23.54 -14.11 4.32
N VAL A 37 22.24 -14.33 4.11
CA VAL A 37 21.62 -15.65 4.26
C VAL A 37 22.06 -16.56 3.12
N VAL A 38 22.64 -17.71 3.45
CA VAL A 38 23.06 -18.68 2.43
C VAL A 38 21.83 -19.37 1.84
N PRO A 39 21.78 -19.64 0.52
CA PRO A 39 20.67 -20.39 -0.08
C PRO A 39 20.47 -21.74 0.63
N GLY A 40 19.29 -21.95 1.20
CA GLY A 40 18.96 -23.16 1.97
C GLY A 40 18.95 -22.97 3.49
N GLU A 41 19.41 -21.83 4.01
CA GLU A 41 19.30 -21.51 5.42
C GLU A 41 17.94 -20.90 5.78
N ALA A 42 17.38 -21.34 6.91
CA ALA A 42 16.19 -20.72 7.46
C ALA A 42 16.56 -19.36 8.06
N VAL A 43 15.82 -18.32 7.66
CA VAL A 43 15.98 -16.98 8.24
C VAL A 43 15.38 -16.99 9.65
N GLY A 44 16.14 -16.52 10.64
CA GLY A 44 15.65 -16.39 12.01
C GLY A 44 14.46 -15.43 12.11
N ILE A 45 13.65 -15.55 13.18
CA ILE A 45 12.44 -14.74 13.34
C ILE A 45 12.73 -13.25 13.54
N ILE A 46 13.82 -12.92 14.22
CA ILE A 46 14.24 -11.55 14.50
C ILE A 46 14.49 -10.76 13.20
N PRO A 47 15.36 -11.20 12.28
CA PRO A 47 15.58 -10.48 11.02
C PRO A 47 14.32 -10.40 10.13
N ILE A 48 13.41 -11.38 10.22
CA ILE A 48 12.12 -11.33 9.50
C ILE A 48 11.27 -10.16 10.03
N ILE A 49 11.12 -10.05 11.36
CA ILE A 49 10.32 -8.98 11.98
C ILE A 49 10.89 -7.61 11.61
N TYR A 50 12.18 -7.39 11.83
CA TYR A 50 12.79 -6.08 11.53
C TYR A 50 12.81 -5.76 10.04
N GLY A 51 13.12 -6.73 9.19
CA GLY A 51 13.16 -6.54 7.74
C GLY A 51 11.78 -6.21 7.16
N SER A 52 10.76 -6.99 7.53
CA SER A 52 9.38 -6.74 7.08
C SER A 52 8.84 -5.43 7.64
N PHE A 53 9.09 -5.12 8.92
CA PHE A 53 8.66 -3.88 9.54
C PHE A 53 9.27 -2.66 8.81
N LEU A 54 10.59 -2.62 8.63
CA LEU A 54 11.26 -1.50 7.98
C LEU A 54 10.81 -1.27 6.53
N ILE A 55 10.57 -2.34 5.77
CA ILE A 55 10.09 -2.24 4.39
C ILE A 55 8.63 -1.77 4.34
N LEU A 56 7.78 -2.27 5.23
CA LEU A 56 6.33 -2.02 5.16
C LEU A 56 5.88 -0.73 5.83
N ILE A 57 6.60 -0.21 6.84
CA ILE A 57 6.25 1.04 7.55
C ILE A 57 5.79 2.17 6.61
N PRO A 58 6.58 2.62 5.62
CA PRO A 58 6.22 3.77 4.79
C PRO A 58 4.96 3.49 3.95
N LEU A 59 4.74 2.24 3.54
CA LEU A 59 3.53 1.85 2.82
C LEU A 59 2.31 1.87 3.74
N CYS A 60 2.38 1.21 4.90
CA CYS A 60 1.28 1.10 5.85
C CYS A 60 0.89 2.45 6.46
N VAL A 61 1.86 3.31 6.77
CA VAL A 61 1.59 4.66 7.30
C VAL A 61 0.89 5.52 6.25
N SER A 62 1.34 5.47 4.99
CA SER A 62 0.74 6.24 3.91
C SER A 62 -0.70 5.80 3.64
N ASP A 63 -0.93 4.48 3.59
CA ASP A 63 -2.24 3.87 3.36
C ASP A 63 -3.23 4.20 4.50
N GLY A 64 -2.80 4.02 5.76
CA GLY A 64 -3.62 4.39 6.92
C GLY A 64 -3.93 5.89 7.01
N ALA A 65 -2.99 6.74 6.59
CA ALA A 65 -3.22 8.18 6.48
C ALA A 65 -4.27 8.49 5.41
N GLN A 66 -4.21 7.84 4.24
CA GLN A 66 -5.22 7.99 3.19
C GLN A 66 -6.61 7.63 3.69
N PHE A 67 -6.78 6.55 4.43
CA PHE A 67 -8.08 6.19 5.02
C PHE A 67 -8.64 7.30 5.92
N SER A 68 -7.78 7.85 6.78
CA SER A 68 -8.15 8.95 7.70
C SER A 68 -8.56 10.23 6.95
N PHE A 69 -7.80 10.61 5.90
CA PHE A 69 -8.15 11.73 5.04
C PHE A 69 -9.41 11.47 4.23
N GLY A 70 -9.61 10.24 3.73
CA GLY A 70 -10.80 9.82 3.00
C GLY A 70 -12.08 9.95 3.84
N CYS A 71 -12.04 9.51 5.10
CA CYS A 71 -13.13 9.70 6.06
C CYS A 71 -13.43 11.18 6.30
N LYS A 72 -12.40 12.03 6.36
CA LYS A 72 -12.58 13.48 6.56
C LYS A 72 -13.17 14.16 5.33
N ILE A 73 -12.67 13.82 4.13
CA ILE A 73 -13.17 14.35 2.85
C ILE A 73 -14.64 13.94 2.68
N TYR A 74 -14.96 12.66 2.87
CA TYR A 74 -16.33 12.17 2.73
C TYR A 74 -17.29 12.82 3.73
N SER A 75 -16.85 13.03 4.97
CA SER A 75 -17.65 13.74 5.99
C SER A 75 -17.93 15.19 5.60
N ASP A 76 -16.93 15.91 5.07
CA ASP A 76 -17.08 17.31 4.66
C ASP A 76 -18.05 17.45 3.47
N PHE A 77 -18.05 16.49 2.53
CA PHE A 77 -18.99 16.49 1.39
C PHE A 77 -20.39 16.01 1.76
N SER A 78 -20.51 14.97 2.58
CA SER A 78 -21.81 14.32 2.85
C SER A 78 -22.57 14.96 4.02
N GLY A 79 -21.94 15.84 4.80
CA GLY A 79 -22.54 16.51 5.97
C GLY A 79 -22.92 15.57 7.12
N LYS A 80 -22.56 14.28 7.04
CA LYS A 80 -22.95 13.22 7.99
C LYS A 80 -21.70 12.51 8.53
N PRO A 81 -21.15 12.96 9.68
CA PRO A 81 -19.89 12.44 10.20
C PRO A 81 -19.96 10.98 10.67
N SER A 82 -21.11 10.54 11.20
CA SER A 82 -21.26 9.18 11.77
C SER A 82 -21.29 8.06 10.72
N THR A 83 -21.76 8.33 9.50
CA THR A 83 -21.81 7.33 8.42
C THR A 83 -20.58 7.33 7.52
N SER A 84 -19.61 8.22 7.77
CA SER A 84 -18.46 8.44 6.90
C SER A 84 -17.50 7.25 6.88
N VAL A 85 -17.14 6.73 8.05
CA VAL A 85 -16.14 5.66 8.19
C VAL A 85 -16.56 4.37 7.49
N GLY A 86 -17.79 3.90 7.75
CA GLY A 86 -18.28 2.65 7.16
C GLY A 86 -18.41 2.73 5.63
N ARG A 87 -18.82 3.87 5.08
CA ARG A 87 -18.90 4.05 3.62
C ARG A 87 -17.53 4.11 2.97
N VAL A 88 -16.59 4.85 3.55
CA VAL A 88 -15.21 4.90 3.04
C VAL A 88 -14.56 3.52 3.09
N TYR A 89 -14.78 2.75 4.15
CA TYR A 89 -14.30 1.37 4.25
C TYR A 89 -14.90 0.45 3.18
N ILE A 90 -16.19 0.59 2.85
CA ILE A 90 -16.81 -0.16 1.75
C ILE A 90 -16.14 0.20 0.42
N TYR A 91 -15.91 1.49 0.14
CA TYR A 91 -15.25 1.92 -1.09
C TYR A 91 -13.81 1.40 -1.18
N GLU A 92 -13.06 1.47 -0.08
CA GLU A 92 -11.71 0.91 0.01
C GLU A 92 -11.73 -0.60 -0.26
N SER A 93 -12.64 -1.34 0.38
CA SER A 93 -12.76 -2.79 0.23
C SER A 93 -13.11 -3.19 -1.20
N ILE A 94 -14.03 -2.47 -1.86
CA ILE A 94 -14.36 -2.71 -3.28
C ILE A 94 -13.12 -2.47 -4.15
N GLY A 95 -12.37 -1.40 -3.89
CA GLY A 95 -11.11 -1.12 -4.58
C GLY A 95 -10.06 -2.21 -4.38
N ALA A 96 -9.89 -2.69 -3.15
CA ALA A 96 -8.94 -3.76 -2.81
C ALA A 96 -9.30 -5.08 -3.51
N VAL A 97 -10.59 -5.45 -3.52
CA VAL A 97 -11.06 -6.66 -4.22
C VAL A 97 -10.86 -6.51 -5.73
N ALA A 98 -11.29 -5.40 -6.32
CA ALA A 98 -11.13 -5.16 -7.75
C ALA A 98 -9.65 -5.15 -8.16
N GLY A 99 -8.81 -4.45 -7.40
CA GLY A 99 -7.37 -4.39 -7.59
C GLY A 99 -6.71 -5.77 -7.47
N GLY A 100 -7.09 -6.56 -6.46
CA GLY A 100 -6.63 -7.94 -6.28
C GLY A 100 -7.01 -8.84 -7.46
N LEU A 101 -8.25 -8.75 -7.94
CA LEU A 101 -8.71 -9.51 -9.11
C LEU A 101 -7.94 -9.12 -10.37
N ILE A 102 -7.78 -7.82 -10.64
CA ILE A 102 -7.00 -7.32 -11.78
C ILE A 102 -5.54 -7.78 -11.65
N PHE A 103 -4.95 -7.65 -10.47
CA PHE A 103 -3.58 -8.07 -10.22
C PHE A 103 -3.39 -9.57 -10.46
N THR A 104 -4.24 -10.40 -9.90
CA THR A 104 -4.12 -11.86 -9.98
C THR A 104 -4.43 -12.42 -11.37
N TYR A 105 -5.48 -11.94 -12.04
CA TYR A 105 -5.93 -12.52 -13.31
C TYR A 105 -5.38 -11.80 -14.55
N LEU A 106 -4.93 -10.55 -14.43
CA LEU A 106 -4.41 -9.77 -15.55
C LEU A 106 -2.91 -9.48 -15.40
N LEU A 107 -2.40 -9.12 -14.22
CA LEU A 107 -0.97 -8.80 -14.12
C LEU A 107 -0.09 -10.06 -14.00
N ILE A 108 -0.37 -10.95 -13.05
CA ILE A 108 0.46 -12.15 -12.81
C ILE A 108 0.63 -13.05 -14.06
N PRO A 109 -0.42 -13.38 -14.84
CA PRO A 109 -0.25 -14.29 -15.98
C PRO A 109 0.45 -13.65 -17.18
N PHE A 110 0.42 -12.32 -17.32
CA PHE A 110 1.02 -11.62 -18.46
C PHE A 110 2.42 -11.07 -18.17
N PHE A 111 2.80 -10.89 -16.89
CA PHE A 111 4.03 -10.21 -16.50
C PHE A 111 4.87 -11.02 -15.52
N HIS A 112 6.19 -11.08 -15.75
CA HIS A 112 7.14 -11.68 -14.82
C HIS A 112 7.26 -10.83 -13.54
N SER A 113 7.68 -11.39 -12.40
CA SER A 113 7.63 -10.70 -11.08
C SER A 113 8.28 -9.31 -11.00
N LEU A 114 9.26 -9.00 -11.85
CA LEU A 114 9.85 -7.66 -11.96
C LEU A 114 9.05 -6.75 -12.87
N GLN A 115 8.48 -7.28 -13.95
CA GLN A 115 7.67 -6.52 -14.89
C GLN A 115 6.34 -6.09 -14.25
N VAL A 116 5.75 -6.91 -13.36
CA VAL A 116 4.60 -6.55 -12.52
C VAL A 116 4.89 -5.36 -11.59
N ALA A 117 6.12 -5.21 -11.11
CA ALA A 117 6.47 -4.13 -10.20
C ALA A 117 6.64 -2.78 -10.93
N TYR A 118 7.02 -2.80 -12.20
CA TYR A 118 7.30 -1.60 -13.01
C TYR A 118 6.13 -1.18 -13.93
N PHE A 119 5.09 -2.00 -14.07
CA PHE A 119 3.90 -1.73 -14.87
C PHE A 119 2.73 -1.28 -14.00
#